data_AF-A0A165WN73-F1
#
_entry.id   AF-A0A165WN73-F1
#
_cell.length_a   1.000
_cell.length_b   1.000
_cell.length_c   1.000
_cell.angle_alpha   90.00
_cell.angle_beta   90.00
_cell.angle_gamma   90.00
#
_symmetry.space_group_name_H-M   'P 1'
#
loop_
_entity.id
_entity.type
_entity.pdbx_description
1 polymer ?
#
loop_
_entity_poly.entity_id
_entity_poly.type
_entity_poly.pdbx_seq_one_letter_code
_entity_poly.pdbx_strand_id
1 'polypeptide(L)'
;LEAHGEDCKCAFNLNHTRGAGRLCGEGVEAGWADMNAAGLFTREMGLAHRHEVLDDFMQAINWRKIRCMGTYSCLHSLLSWY
;
A
#
# COMPACT_ATOMS: atom_id res chain seq x y z
N LEU A 1 0.04 7.64 -23.44
CA LEU A 1 -0.30 8.48 -24.61
C LEU A 1 0.95 9.24 -25.02
N GLU A 2 1.43 9.02 -26.25
CA GLU A 2 2.64 9.64 -26.80
C GLU A 2 2.48 11.13 -27.15
N ALA A 3 1.41 11.78 -26.70
CA ALA A 3 1.19 13.21 -26.91
C ALA A 3 2.05 14.10 -25.99
N HIS A 4 2.67 13.54 -24.95
CA HIS A 4 3.52 14.26 -24.01
C HIS A 4 5.00 13.96 -24.32
N GLY A 5 5.77 15.00 -24.67
CA GLY A 5 7.22 14.91 -24.89
C GLY A 5 8.01 14.60 -23.61
N GLU A 6 9.33 14.47 -23.74
CA GLU A 6 10.24 14.09 -22.64
C GLU A 6 10.17 15.04 -21.44
N ASP A 7 10.10 16.35 -21.67
CA ASP A 7 10.01 17.35 -20.61
C ASP A 7 8.76 17.15 -19.74
N CYS A 8 7.62 16.88 -20.38
CA CYS A 8 6.38 16.61 -19.68
C CYS A 8 6.43 15.28 -18.93
N LYS A 9 7.00 14.25 -19.54
CA LYS A 9 7.21 12.95 -18.87
C LYS A 9 8.11 13.09 -17.65
N CYS A 10 9.13 13.95 -17.70
CA CYS A 10 10.06 14.19 -16.60
C CYS A 10 9.43 15.02 -15.48
N ALA A 11 8.72 16.10 -15.82
CA ALA A 11 8.08 17.01 -14.86
C ALA A 11 6.95 16.34 -14.07
N PHE A 12 6.19 15.44 -14.70
CA PHE A 12 5.10 14.70 -14.06
C PHE A 12 5.49 13.25 -13.69
N ASN A 13 6.79 12.95 -13.67
CA ASN A 13 7.27 11.67 -13.19
C ASN A 13 7.15 11.63 -11.66
N LEU A 14 6.37 10.69 -11.14
CA LEU A 14 6.26 10.46 -9.70
C LEU A 14 7.62 10.11 -9.07
N ASN A 15 8.56 9.55 -9.82
CA ASN A 15 9.92 9.29 -9.34
C ASN A 15 10.74 10.58 -9.09
N HIS A 16 10.41 11.67 -9.78
CA HIS A 16 11.07 12.97 -9.63
C HIS A 16 10.26 13.93 -8.76
N THR A 17 9.07 13.52 -8.33
CA THR A 17 8.18 14.34 -7.51
C THR A 17 8.63 14.28 -6.05
N ARG A 18 9.08 15.42 -5.52
CA ARG A 18 9.55 15.50 -4.12
C ARG A 18 8.40 15.15 -3.16
N GLY A 19 8.64 14.16 -2.31
CA GLY A 19 7.66 13.67 -1.32
C GLY A 19 6.72 12.58 -1.86
N ALA A 20 6.78 12.26 -3.16
CA ALA A 20 6.12 11.05 -3.66
C ALA A 20 6.90 9.82 -3.19
N GLY A 21 6.19 8.87 -2.57
CA GLY A 21 6.76 7.56 -2.26
C GLY A 21 6.92 6.72 -3.52
N ARG A 22 7.90 5.80 -3.53
CA ARG A 22 7.95 4.76 -4.57
C ARG A 22 6.72 3.87 -4.40
N LEU A 23 5.80 3.96 -5.36
CA LEU A 23 4.62 3.12 -5.38
C LEU A 23 5.07 1.69 -5.71
N CYS A 24 4.99 0.78 -4.74
CA CYS A 24 5.04 -0.63 -5.03
C CYS A 24 3.72 -1.01 -5.71
N GLY A 25 3.78 -1.48 -6.96
CA GLY A 25 2.61 -1.94 -7.72
C GLY A 25 1.89 -3.13 -7.08
N GLU A 26 2.56 -3.86 -6.18
CA GLU A 26 2.01 -5.01 -5.44
C GLU A 26 1.23 -4.60 -4.19
N GLY A 27 1.17 -3.30 -3.85
CA GLY A 27 0.54 -2.83 -2.61
C GLY A 27 -0.95 -3.18 -2.47
N VAL A 28 -1.64 -3.44 -3.59
CA VAL A 28 -3.03 -3.91 -3.62
C VAL A 28 -3.16 -5.38 -3.22
N GLU A 29 -2.17 -6.21 -3.56
CA GLU A 29 -2.17 -7.64 -3.28
C GLU A 29 -1.63 -7.95 -1.88
N ALA A 30 -0.67 -7.16 -1.39
CA ALA A 30 -0.06 -7.38 -0.08
C ALA A 30 -1.06 -7.38 1.09
N GLY A 31 -2.19 -6.68 0.96
CA GLY A 31 -3.25 -6.67 1.98
C GLY A 31 -4.02 -7.99 2.09
N TRP A 32 -3.99 -8.85 1.05
CA TRP A 32 -4.73 -10.10 1.04
C TRP A 32 -4.19 -11.11 2.06
N ALA A 33 -2.87 -11.16 2.24
CA ALA A 33 -2.23 -12.02 3.24
C ALA A 33 -2.69 -11.67 4.66
N ASP A 34 -2.77 -10.39 5.00
CA ASP A 34 -3.28 -9.90 6.28
C ASP A 34 -4.77 -10.27 6.47
N MET A 35 -5.56 -10.18 5.39
CA MET A 35 -7.00 -10.43 5.42
C MET A 35 -7.41 -11.89 5.59
N ASN A 36 -6.56 -12.82 5.21
CA ASN A 36 -6.83 -14.24 5.41
C ASN A 36 -7.03 -14.59 6.90
N ALA A 37 -6.27 -13.95 7.79
CA ALA A 37 -6.43 -14.13 9.23
C ALA A 37 -7.76 -13.56 9.76
N ALA A 38 -8.23 -12.46 9.16
CA ALA A 38 -9.50 -11.81 9.53
C ALA A 38 -10.72 -12.69 9.26
N GLY A 39 -10.67 -13.56 8.26
CA GLY A 39 -11.72 -14.53 8.00
C GLY A 39 -11.97 -15.47 9.20
N LEU A 40 -10.92 -15.85 9.93
CA LEU A 40 -11.00 -16.85 10.99
C LEU A 40 -11.68 -16.29 12.26
N PHE A 41 -11.27 -15.10 12.72
CA PHE A 41 -11.80 -14.52 13.95
C PHE A 41 -13.11 -13.77 13.77
N THR A 42 -13.47 -13.38 12.54
CA THR A 42 -14.76 -12.71 12.27
C THR A 42 -15.90 -13.67 11.92
N ARG A 43 -15.64 -14.98 11.80
CA ARG A 43 -16.62 -15.94 11.26
C ARG A 43 -17.88 -16.09 12.11
N GLU A 44 -17.74 -15.98 13.44
CA GLU A 44 -18.85 -16.12 14.39
C GLU A 44 -19.48 -14.76 14.78
N MET A 45 -18.97 -13.65 14.22
CA MET A 45 -19.47 -12.31 14.53
C MET A 45 -20.78 -12.03 13.77
N GLY A 46 -21.70 -11.31 14.41
CA GLY A 46 -22.90 -10.80 13.75
C GLY A 46 -22.57 -9.83 12.62
N LEU A 47 -23.45 -9.68 11.62
CA LEU A 47 -23.15 -8.95 10.38
C LEU A 47 -22.63 -7.53 10.59
N ALA A 48 -23.30 -6.74 11.44
CA ALA A 48 -22.89 -5.36 11.74
C ALA A 48 -21.53 -5.32 12.43
N HIS A 49 -21.35 -6.13 13.48
CA HIS A 49 -20.09 -6.20 14.22
C HIS A 49 -18.93 -6.70 13.35
N ARG A 50 -19.19 -7.68 12.48
CA ARG A 50 -18.22 -8.18 11.51
C ARG A 50 -17.74 -7.06 10.58
N HIS A 51 -18.65 -6.21 10.09
CA HIS A 51 -18.29 -5.08 9.25
C HIS A 51 -17.39 -4.08 9.99
N GLU A 52 -17.76 -3.69 11.21
CA GLU A 52 -16.97 -2.75 12.02
C GLU A 52 -15.56 -3.29 12.28
N VAL A 53 -15.45 -4.56 12.68
CA VAL A 53 -14.15 -5.20 12.95
C VAL A 53 -13.27 -5.30 11.70
N LEU A 54 -13.88 -5.61 10.55
CA LEU A 54 -13.13 -5.64 9.29
C LEU A 54 -12.64 -4.25 8.90
N ASP A 55 -13.45 -3.20 9.10
CA ASP A 55 -13.04 -1.82 8.82
C ASP A 55 -11.87 -1.38 9.73
N ASP A 56 -11.98 -1.62 11.03
CA ASP A 56 -10.92 -1.32 12.01
C ASP A 56 -9.61 -2.05 11.67
N PHE A 57 -9.69 -3.32 11.25
CA PHE A 57 -8.53 -4.11 10.86
C PHE A 57 -7.84 -3.54 9.61
N MET A 58 -8.61 -3.15 8.60
CA MET A 58 -8.10 -2.49 7.39
C MET A 58 -7.47 -1.13 7.71
N GLN A 59 -8.10 -0.35 8.59
CA GLN A 59 -7.54 0.92 9.07
C GLN A 59 -6.21 0.71 9.80
N ALA A 60 -6.08 -0.34 10.62
CA ALA A 60 -4.82 -0.68 11.27
C ALA A 60 -3.71 -1.08 10.29
N ILE A 61 -4.03 -1.81 9.21
CA ILE A 61 -3.09 -2.11 8.12
C ILE A 61 -2.62 -0.81 7.45
N ASN A 62 -3.53 0.10 7.14
CA ASN A 62 -3.21 1.40 6.54
C ASN A 62 -2.34 2.25 7.47
N TRP A 63 -2.65 2.27 8.77
CA TRP A 63 -1.83 2.96 9.77
C TRP A 63 -0.40 2.42 9.81
N ARG A 64 -0.22 1.09 9.79
CA ARG A 64 1.10 0.45 9.74
C ARG A 64 1.87 0.86 8.49
N LYS A 65 1.21 0.90 7.33
CA LYS A 65 1.81 1.39 6.08
C LYS A 65 2.29 2.84 6.24
N ILE A 66 1.44 3.73 6.75
CA ILE A 66 1.79 5.16 6.96
C ILE A 66 3.00 5.31 7.89
N ARG A 67 3.00 4.58 9.01
CA ARG A 67 4.10 4.61 9.98
C ARG A 67 5.43 4.21 9.36
N CYS A 68 5.41 3.26 8.44
CA CYS A 68 6.62 2.72 7.87
C CYS A 68 7.04 3.40 6.55
N MET A 69 6.19 4.23 5.93
CA MET A 69 6.57 5.05 4.75
C MET A 69 7.84 5.88 5.00
N GLY A 70 8.07 6.36 6.23
CA GLY A 70 9.29 7.08 6.60
C GLY A 70 10.56 6.22 6.67
N THR A 71 10.43 4.92 6.90
CA THR A 71 11.55 3.96 7.03
C THR A 71 11.91 3.26 5.72
N TYR A 72 10.99 3.19 4.75
CA TYR A 72 11.23 2.50 3.46
C TYR A 72 11.97 3.33 2.41
N SER A 73 12.35 4.58 2.72
CA SER A 73 13.16 5.41 1.81
C SER A 73 14.60 4.90 1.64
N CYS A 74 15.08 3.97 2.48
CA CYS A 74 16.47 3.50 2.47
C CYS A 74 16.66 1.97 2.31
N LEU A 75 15.63 1.12 2.44
CA LEU A 75 15.81 -0.34 2.47
C LEU A 75 15.39 -1.09 1.20
N HIS A 76 14.66 -0.48 0.26
CA HIS A 76 14.28 -1.17 -0.98
C HIS A 76 15.28 -0.96 -2.14
N SER A 77 16.37 -0.21 -1.95
CA SER A 77 17.43 -0.10 -2.96
C SER A 77 18.40 -1.29 -3.00
N LEU A 78 18.21 -2.32 -2.15
CA LEU A 78 19.13 -3.47 -2.05
C LEU A 78 18.50 -4.84 -2.38
N LEU A 79 17.21 -4.92 -2.70
CA LEU A 79 16.54 -6.20 -3.01
C LEU A 79 15.55 -6.08 -4.18
N SER A 80 15.95 -5.37 -5.22
CA SER A 80 15.42 -5.59 -6.57
C SER A 80 16.58 -6.19 -7.37
N TRP A 81 16.33 -7.31 -8.05
CA TRP A 81 17.28 -8.16 -8.79
C TRP A 81 17.91 -9.33 -8.00
N TYR A 82 17.07 -10.31 -7.67
CA TYR A 82 17.13 -11.59 -8.38
C TYR A 82 15.74 -11.93 -8.92
#